data_AF-A0A9W5PM71-F1
#
_entry.id   AF-A0A9W5PM71-F1
#
_cell.length_a   1.000
_cell.length_b   1.000
_cell.length_c   1.000
_cell.angle_alpha   90.00
_cell.angle_beta   90.00
_cell.angle_gamma   90.00
#
_symmetry.space_group_name_H-M   'P 1'
#
loop_
_entity.id
_entity.type
_entity.pdbx_description
1 polymer ?
#
loop_
_entity_poly.entity_id
_entity_poly.type
_entity_poly.pdbx_seq_one_letter_code
_entity_poly.pdbx_strand_id
1 'polypeptide(L)'
;MFTVDHEQAKGFEQVKPGEYEVTVVNYELKQAESGNNMIVVDYEIRSDVDQAFQGQKLSFDNFVVTKNSMWRLQAISKAAAFPTGMKFSSYKEWADTLLNKHLRVVVGEREYNGKKYPEVNGFKESEASAPSTGFTVSDEDVPF
;
A
#
# COMPACT_ATOMS: atom_id res chain seq x y z
N MET A 1 -16.91 -31.94 4.45
CA MET A 1 -15.99 -32.10 5.60
C MET A 1 -14.73 -31.32 5.26
N PHE A 2 -14.27 -30.45 6.17
CA PHE A 2 -13.01 -29.73 6.03
C PHE A 2 -11.97 -30.39 6.93
N THR A 3 -10.76 -30.59 6.41
CA THR A 3 -9.63 -31.17 7.16
C THR A 3 -8.63 -30.06 7.40
N VAL A 4 -8.27 -29.84 8.66
CA VAL A 4 -7.20 -28.91 9.02
C VAL A 4 -5.87 -29.54 8.62
N ASP A 5 -5.20 -28.93 7.64
CA ASP A 5 -3.87 -29.30 7.19
C ASP A 5 -2.90 -28.16 7.54
N HIS A 6 -2.07 -28.39 8.55
CA HIS A 6 -1.10 -27.40 9.00
C HIS A 6 0.10 -27.28 8.04
N GLU A 7 0.31 -28.22 7.10
CA GLU A 7 1.34 -28.08 6.06
C GLU A 7 0.94 -27.04 5.00
N GLN A 8 -0.36 -26.76 4.86
CA GLN A 8 -0.86 -25.65 4.03
C GLN A 8 -0.67 -24.28 4.70
N ALA A 9 -0.42 -24.23 6.00
CA ALA A 9 -0.06 -22.98 6.67
C ALA A 9 1.38 -22.63 6.30
N LYS A 10 1.56 -21.88 5.20
CA LYS A 10 2.85 -21.23 4.89
C LYS A 10 3.26 -20.41 6.12
N GLY A 11 4.43 -20.69 6.67
CA GLY A 11 4.96 -19.94 7.81
C GLY A 11 4.92 -18.44 7.52
N PHE A 12 4.51 -17.64 8.51
CA PHE A 12 4.53 -16.19 8.40
C PHE A 12 5.98 -15.71 8.46
N GLU A 13 6.59 -15.47 7.29
CA GLU A 13 7.89 -14.82 7.20
C GLU A 13 7.68 -13.31 7.16
N GLN A 14 8.41 -12.58 8.02
CA GLN A 14 8.40 -11.13 8.01
C GLN A 14 9.01 -10.60 6.70
N VAL A 15 8.35 -9.60 6.09
CA VAL A 15 8.86 -8.94 4.89
C VAL A 15 10.26 -8.39 5.15
N LYS A 16 11.22 -8.80 4.31
CA LYS A 16 12.61 -8.36 4.40
C LYS A 16 12.78 -6.97 3.78
N PRO A 17 13.88 -6.27 4.07
CA PRO A 17 14.23 -5.03 3.36
C PRO A 17 14.34 -5.26 1.85
N GLY A 18 13.81 -4.33 1.08
CA GLY A 18 13.74 -4.45 -0.37
C GLY A 18 12.78 -3.44 -0.98
N GLU A 19 12.57 -3.56 -2.29
CA GLU A 19 11.59 -2.77 -3.02
C GLU A 19 10.46 -3.69 -3.48
N TYR A 20 9.21 -3.26 -3.27
CA TYR A 20 8.04 -4.09 -3.53
C TYR A 20 6.98 -3.30 -4.28
N GLU A 21 6.43 -3.92 -5.32
CA GLU A 21 5.22 -3.45 -5.99
C GLU A 21 4.02 -3.74 -5.09
N VAL A 22 3.27 -2.71 -4.73
CA VAL A 22 2.16 -2.81 -3.78
C VAL A 22 0.89 -2.14 -4.29
N THR A 23 -0.22 -2.54 -3.71
CA THR A 23 -1.52 -1.86 -3.84
C THR A 23 -1.88 -1.25 -2.50
N VAL A 24 -2.35 -0.01 -2.50
CA VAL A 24 -2.96 0.60 -1.31
C VAL A 24 -4.33 -0.04 -1.08
N VAL A 25 -4.46 -0.84 -0.02
CA VAL A 25 -5.66 -1.66 0.21
C VAL A 25 -6.57 -1.13 1.31
N ASN A 26 -6.04 -0.29 2.20
CA ASN A 26 -6.82 0.29 3.30
C ASN A 26 -6.17 1.59 3.79
N TYR A 27 -6.98 2.44 4.41
CA TYR A 27 -6.48 3.54 5.22
C TYR A 27 -7.38 3.78 6.44
N GLU A 28 -6.81 4.39 7.48
CA GLU A 28 -7.54 4.80 8.68
C GLU A 28 -7.15 6.23 9.08
N LEU A 29 -8.14 7.06 9.42
CA LEU A 29 -7.90 8.40 9.97
C LEU A 29 -7.85 8.30 11.50
N LYS A 30 -6.73 8.73 12.09
CA LYS A 30 -6.47 8.70 13.52
C LYS A 30 -5.94 10.04 14.02
N GLN A 31 -5.81 10.13 15.33
CA GLN A 31 -5.01 11.15 15.99
C GLN A 31 -3.75 10.47 16.57
N ALA A 32 -2.58 11.03 16.30
CA ALA A 32 -1.34 10.60 16.95
C ALA A 32 -1.38 10.97 18.44
N GLU A 33 -0.54 10.33 19.26
CA GLU A 33 -0.44 10.64 20.70
C GLU A 33 -0.11 12.12 20.98
N SER A 34 0.57 12.77 20.03
CA SER A 34 0.86 14.21 20.07
C SER A 34 -0.35 15.12 19.81
N GLY A 35 -1.52 14.56 19.50
CA GLY A 35 -2.73 15.30 19.14
C GLY A 35 -2.83 15.69 17.67
N ASN A 36 -1.82 15.39 16.85
CA ASN A 36 -1.84 15.69 15.40
C ASN A 36 -2.71 14.68 14.64
N ASN A 37 -3.38 15.14 13.57
CA ASN A 37 -4.07 14.24 12.66
C ASN A 37 -3.08 13.26 12.01
N MET A 38 -3.51 12.03 11.78
CA MET A 38 -2.68 10.97 11.21
C MET A 38 -3.51 10.14 10.24
N ILE A 39 -2.90 9.77 9.11
CA ILE A 39 -3.47 8.82 8.15
C ILE A 39 -2.60 7.56 8.26
N VAL A 40 -3.20 6.44 8.59
CA VAL A 40 -2.51 5.14 8.61
C VAL A 40 -2.86 4.43 7.31
N VAL A 41 -1.86 4.06 6.52
CA VAL A 41 -2.05 3.39 5.24
C VAL A 41 -1.56 1.95 5.34
N ASP A 42 -2.36 1.03 4.80
CA ASP A 42 -1.97 -0.37 4.64
C ASP A 42 -1.82 -0.71 3.16
N TYR A 43 -0.79 -1.50 2.86
CA TYR A 43 -0.49 -1.99 1.53
C TYR A 43 -0.57 -3.51 1.48
N GLU A 44 -0.84 -4.03 0.29
CA GLU A 44 -0.66 -5.45 -0.03
C GLU A 44 0.39 -5.56 -1.14
N ILE A 45 1.37 -6.44 -0.94
CA ILE A 45 2.39 -6.76 -1.95
C ILE A 45 1.69 -7.46 -3.10
N ARG A 46 1.74 -6.86 -4.29
CA ARG A 46 1.03 -7.30 -5.49
C ARG A 46 1.37 -8.75 -5.81
N SER A 47 0.34 -9.59 -5.83
CA SER A 47 0.44 -11.01 -6.17
C SER A 47 0.53 -11.27 -7.68
N ASP A 48 0.17 -10.27 -8.49
CA ASP A 48 0.24 -10.31 -9.95
C ASP A 48 1.63 -9.96 -10.52
N VAL A 49 2.56 -9.49 -9.68
CA VAL A 49 3.94 -9.17 -10.07
C VAL A 49 4.87 -10.25 -9.52
N ASP A 50 5.78 -10.79 -10.34
CA ASP A 50 6.79 -11.77 -9.89
C ASP A 50 7.81 -11.12 -8.95
N GLN A 51 7.65 -11.33 -7.64
CA GLN A 51 8.46 -10.75 -6.57
C GLN A 51 8.32 -11.55 -5.27
N ALA A 52 9.18 -11.28 -4.28
CA ALA A 52 9.06 -11.91 -2.97
C ALA A 52 7.86 -11.37 -2.16
N PHE A 53 7.34 -12.18 -1.23
CA PHE A 53 6.30 -11.80 -0.26
C PHE A 53 4.93 -11.40 -0.88
N GLN A 54 4.62 -11.85 -2.10
CA GLN A 54 3.31 -11.68 -2.74
C GLN A 54 2.13 -11.99 -1.80
N GLY A 55 1.14 -11.11 -1.78
CA GLY A 55 -0.07 -11.22 -0.97
C GLY A 55 0.12 -10.90 0.52
N GLN A 56 1.34 -10.61 0.97
CA GLN A 56 1.55 -10.15 2.35
C GLN A 56 1.17 -8.67 2.51
N LYS A 57 0.69 -8.33 3.71
CA LYS A 57 0.33 -6.96 4.06
C LYS A 57 1.50 -6.23 4.71
N LEU A 58 1.74 -5.01 4.25
CA LEU A 58 2.57 -4.01 4.91
C LEU A 58 1.63 -3.01 5.57
N SER A 59 1.45 -3.16 6.88
CA SER A 59 0.49 -2.35 7.64
C SER A 59 1.19 -1.27 8.47
N PHE A 60 0.38 -0.30 8.91
CA PHE A 60 0.78 0.73 9.87
C PHE A 60 1.80 1.76 9.33
N ASP A 61 1.71 2.12 8.05
CA ASP A 61 2.47 3.26 7.53
C ASP A 61 1.80 4.57 7.96
N ASN A 62 2.43 5.26 8.91
CA ASN A 62 1.85 6.40 9.61
C ASN A 62 2.24 7.73 8.95
N PHE A 63 1.26 8.43 8.40
CA PHE A 63 1.39 9.79 7.87
C PHE A 63 0.84 10.80 8.88
N VAL A 64 1.70 11.26 9.78
CA VAL A 64 1.33 12.34 10.71
C VAL A 64 1.29 13.66 9.96
N VAL A 65 0.14 14.33 10.01
CA VAL A 65 -0.11 15.59 9.31
C VAL A 65 0.54 16.73 10.09
N THR A 66 1.79 17.04 9.74
CA THR A 66 2.52 18.21 10.23
C THR A 66 3.20 18.93 9.08
N LYS A 67 3.63 20.18 9.30
CA LYS A 67 4.42 20.92 8.30
C LYS A 67 5.71 20.19 7.93
N ASN A 68 6.35 19.53 8.90
CA ASN A 68 7.62 18.83 8.69
C ASN A 68 7.46 17.46 8.02
N SER A 69 6.27 16.87 8.07
CA SER A 69 5.97 15.55 7.50
C SER A 69 5.26 15.62 6.15
N MET A 70 4.93 16.83 5.67
CA MET A 70 4.18 17.05 4.44
C MET A 70 4.88 16.48 3.20
N TRP A 71 6.22 16.46 3.18
CA TRP A 71 7.00 15.91 2.07
C TRP A 71 6.65 14.43 1.79
N ARG A 72 6.29 13.66 2.83
CA ARG A 72 5.96 12.23 2.69
C ARG A 72 4.63 12.04 1.97
N LEU A 73 3.63 12.88 2.25
CA LEU A 73 2.36 12.92 1.52
C LEU A 73 2.58 13.29 0.05
N GLN A 74 3.49 14.22 -0.24
CA GLN A 74 3.85 14.56 -1.62
C GLN A 74 4.58 13.42 -2.34
N ALA A 75 5.49 12.74 -1.64
CA ALA A 75 6.25 11.62 -2.20
C ALA A 75 5.35 10.45 -2.62
N ILE A 76 4.42 10.03 -1.76
CA ILE A 76 3.46 8.98 -2.13
C ILE A 76 2.47 9.44 -3.19
N SER A 77 2.04 10.71 -3.17
CA SER A 77 1.15 11.26 -4.22
C SER A 77 1.84 11.21 -5.59
N LYS A 78 3.13 11.54 -5.66
CA LYS A 78 3.94 11.39 -6.88
C LYS A 78 4.01 9.92 -7.30
N ALA A 79 4.35 9.02 -6.38
CA ALA A 79 4.44 7.59 -6.65
C ALA A 79 3.11 6.97 -7.15
N ALA A 80 1.98 7.48 -6.65
CA ALA A 80 0.64 7.11 -7.07
C ALA A 80 0.16 7.85 -8.35
N ALA A 81 1.06 8.56 -9.03
CA ALA A 81 0.82 9.32 -10.25
C ALA A 81 -0.31 10.37 -10.14
N PHE A 82 -0.44 11.02 -8.98
CA PHE A 82 -1.39 12.13 -8.82
C PHE A 82 -0.94 13.30 -9.70
N PRO A 83 -1.84 13.92 -10.49
CA PRO A 83 -1.51 15.07 -11.30
C PRO A 83 -0.95 16.23 -10.48
N THR A 84 0.11 16.86 -10.97
CA THR A 84 0.65 18.08 -10.38
C THR A 84 -0.43 19.16 -10.31
N GLY A 85 -0.59 19.78 -9.14
CA GLY A 85 -1.58 20.83 -8.92
C GLY A 85 -2.99 20.34 -8.56
N MET A 86 -3.20 19.02 -8.47
CA MET A 86 -4.42 18.46 -7.89
C MET A 86 -4.61 18.96 -6.46
N LYS A 87 -5.82 19.40 -6.14
CA LYS A 87 -6.19 19.94 -4.82
C LYS A 87 -7.20 19.00 -4.17
N PHE A 88 -7.02 18.79 -2.87
CA PHE A 88 -7.95 18.04 -2.04
C PHE A 88 -8.52 18.95 -0.96
N SER A 89 -9.83 18.83 -0.71
CA SER A 89 -10.53 19.60 0.31
C SER A 89 -10.31 19.01 1.70
N SER A 90 -9.87 17.75 1.79
CA SER A 90 -9.59 17.07 3.05
C SER A 90 -8.55 15.95 2.89
N TYR A 91 -7.96 15.53 4.01
CA TYR A 91 -7.09 14.34 4.05
C TYR A 91 -7.83 13.04 3.75
N LYS A 92 -9.14 13.00 4.02
CA LYS A 92 -9.99 11.87 3.65
C LYS A 92 -10.09 11.73 2.14
N GLU A 93 -10.38 12.82 1.44
CA GLU A 93 -10.50 12.83 -0.03
C GLU A 93 -9.19 12.42 -0.70
N TRP A 94 -8.06 12.89 -0.16
CA TRP A 94 -6.73 12.46 -0.58
C TRP A 94 -6.54 10.94 -0.39
N ALA A 95 -6.88 10.40 0.78
CA ALA A 95 -6.73 8.98 1.08
C ALA A 95 -7.69 8.09 0.27
N ASP A 96 -8.92 8.54 0.03
CA ASP A 96 -9.88 7.88 -0.87
C ASP A 96 -9.32 7.80 -2.30
N THR A 97 -8.66 8.86 -2.77
CA THR A 97 -8.04 8.90 -4.11
C THR A 97 -6.81 8.00 -4.20
N LEU A 98 -6.11 7.81 -3.08
CA LEU A 98 -4.93 6.96 -2.97
C LEU A 98 -5.29 5.46 -2.91
N LEU A 99 -6.49 5.13 -2.42
CA LEU A 99 -6.97 3.76 -2.33
C LEU A 99 -6.97 3.09 -3.71
N ASN A 100 -6.57 1.81 -3.75
CA ASN A 100 -6.40 0.99 -4.95
C ASN A 100 -5.32 1.47 -5.93
N LYS A 101 -4.52 2.49 -5.59
CA LYS A 101 -3.37 2.86 -6.42
C LYS A 101 -2.24 1.84 -6.25
N HIS A 102 -1.58 1.56 -7.37
CA HIS A 102 -0.36 0.77 -7.40
C HIS A 102 0.86 1.68 -7.36
N LEU A 103 1.82 1.34 -6.52
CA LEU A 103 3.08 2.05 -6.36
C LEU A 103 4.15 1.09 -5.86
N ARG A 104 5.41 1.50 -5.94
CA ARG A 104 6.53 0.73 -5.41
C ARG A 104 7.03 1.34 -4.10
N VAL A 105 7.02 0.56 -3.03
CA VAL A 105 7.53 0.98 -1.72
C VAL A 105 8.95 0.47 -1.51
N VAL A 106 9.75 1.27 -0.81
CA VAL A 106 11.07 0.86 -0.31
C VAL A 106 10.91 0.48 1.15
N VAL A 107 11.08 -0.80 1.48
CA VAL A 107 10.97 -1.33 2.84
C VAL A 107 12.37 -1.44 3.44
N GLY A 108 12.54 -0.90 4.64
CA GLY A 108 13.71 -1.13 5.49
C GLY A 108 13.33 -1.83 6.80
N GLU A 109 14.24 -1.79 7.76
CA GLU A 109 13.98 -2.28 9.13
C GLU A 109 13.99 -1.12 10.10
N ARG A 110 12.98 -1.06 10.96
CA ARG A 110 13.02 -0.27 12.19
C ARG A 110 13.30 -1.17 13.37
N GLU A 111 14.24 -0.79 14.22
CA GLU A 111 14.46 -1.44 15.50
C GLU A 111 13.64 -0.73 16.57
N TYR A 112 12.83 -1.49 17.31
CA TYR A 112 12.05 -0.99 18.42
C TYR A 112 12.03 -2.03 19.53
N ASN A 113 12.48 -1.65 20.73
CA ASN A 113 12.64 -2.53 21.89
C ASN A 113 13.41 -3.83 21.56
N GLY A 114 14.50 -3.72 20.79
CA GLY A 114 15.33 -4.86 20.38
C GLY A 114 14.69 -5.80 19.35
N LYS A 115 13.51 -5.46 18.82
CA LYS A 115 12.83 -6.20 17.75
C LYS A 115 12.90 -5.40 16.46
N LYS A 116 13.14 -6.08 15.34
CA LYS A 116 13.15 -5.49 14.00
C LYS A 116 11.79 -5.66 13.36
N TYR A 117 11.26 -4.58 12.77
CA TYR A 117 9.99 -4.58 12.05
C TYR A 117 10.18 -4.00 10.66
N PRO A 118 9.43 -4.46 9.65
CA PRO A 118 9.44 -3.82 8.35
C PRO A 118 8.86 -2.41 8.48
N GLU A 119 9.49 -1.46 7.80
CA GLU A 119 9.03 -0.07 7.73
C GLU A 119 9.16 0.46 6.31
N VAL A 120 8.15 1.18 5.84
CA VAL A 120 8.21 1.86 4.54
C VAL A 120 9.04 3.13 4.70
N ASN A 121 10.15 3.22 3.97
CA ASN A 121 11.10 4.34 4.01
C ASN A 121 11.01 5.25 2.79
N GLY A 122 10.40 4.78 1.69
CA GLY A 122 10.32 5.54 0.46
C GLY A 122 9.25 5.03 -0.50
N PHE A 123 8.95 5.88 -1.48
CA PHE A 123 7.93 5.65 -2.49
C PHE A 123 8.52 5.93 -3.88
N LYS A 124 8.22 5.05 -4.82
CA LYS A 124 8.57 5.15 -6.24
C LYS A 124 7.33 4.86 -7.08
N GLU A 125 7.31 5.42 -8.28
CA GLU A 125 6.28 5.06 -9.27
C GLU A 125 6.36 3.55 -9.57
N SER A 126 5.19 2.93 -9.74
CA SER A 126 5.06 1.53 -10.17
C SER A 126 5.70 1.36 -11.54
N GLU A 127 6.56 0.35 -11.68
CA GLU A 127 7.11 -0.06 -12.97
C GLU A 127 6.33 -1.23 -13.58
N ALA A 128 5.57 -1.95 -12.75
CA ALA A 128 4.66 -2.97 -13.22
C ALA A 128 3.43 -2.37 -13.95
N SER A 129 3.05 -3.00 -15.05
CA SER A 129 1.81 -2.68 -15.77
C SER A 129 0.59 -2.84 -14.85
N ALA A 130 -0.49 -2.12 -15.14
CA ALA A 130 -1.75 -2.35 -14.45
C ALA A 130 -2.17 -3.81 -14.64
N PRO A 131 -2.75 -4.46 -13.60
CA PRO A 131 -3.19 -5.85 -13.72
C PRO A 131 -4.17 -5.97 -14.90
N SER A 132 -3.90 -6.91 -15.80
CA SER A 132 -4.79 -7.18 -16.92
C SER A 132 -6.06 -7.82 -16.39
N THR A 133 -7.11 -7.02 -16.17
CA THR A 133 -8.46 -7.56 -15.98
C THR A 133 -8.90 -8.13 -17.32
N GLY A 134 -8.65 -9.42 -17.54
CA GLY A 134 -8.96 -10.17 -18.76
C GLY A 134 -10.46 -10.36 -19.02
N PHE A 135 -11.26 -9.30 -18.92
CA PHE A 135 -12.64 -9.31 -19.40
C PHE A 135 -12.63 -9.01 -20.88
N THR A 136 -12.63 -10.05 -21.71
CA THR A 136 -13.04 -9.94 -23.11
C THR A 136 -14.57 -9.93 -23.08
N VAL A 137 -15.19 -8.75 -23.11
CA VAL A 137 -16.63 -8.67 -23.38
C VAL A 137 -16.79 -9.00 -24.85
N SER A 138 -17.28 -10.21 -25.14
CA SER A 138 -17.65 -10.60 -26.49
C SER A 138 -18.98 -9.94 -26.86
N ASP A 139 -19.15 -9.53 -28.12
CA ASP A 139 -20.40 -8.90 -28.61
C ASP A 139 -21.65 -9.79 -28.42
N GLU A 140 -21.47 -11.08 -28.10
CA GLU A 140 -22.53 -12.03 -27.76
C GLU A 140 -23.10 -11.88 -26.34
N ASP A 141 -22.39 -11.19 -25.43
CA ASP A 141 -22.80 -10.99 -24.03
C ASP A 141 -23.62 -9.71 -23.81
N VAL A 142 -23.93 -8.96 -24.88
CA VAL A 142 -24.77 -7.76 -24.81
C VAL A 142 -26.21 -8.11 -25.23
N PRO A 143 -27.17 -8.17 -24.28
CA PRO A 143 -28.57 -8.37 -24.65
C PRO A 143 -29.10 -7.09 -25.32
N PHE A 144 -29.55 -7.24 -26.58
CA PHE A 144 -30.28 -6.22 -27.34
C PHE A 144 -31.74 -6.09 -26.87
#